data_AF-A0A6I2SIH1-F1
#
_entry.id   AF-A0A6I2SIH1-F1
#
_cell.length_a   1.000
_cell.length_b   1.000
_cell.length_c   1.000
_cell.angle_alpha   90.00
_cell.angle_beta   90.00
_cell.angle_gamma   90.00
#
_symmetry.space_group_name_H-M   'P 1'
#
loop_
_entity.id
_entity.type
_entity.pdbx_description
1 polymer ?
#
loop_
_entity_poly.entity_id
_entity_poly.type
_entity_poly.pdbx_seq_one_letter_code
_entity_poly.pdbx_strand_id
1 'polypeptide(L)'
;MKTKYCRILPCVAFAGVMSLAISCSNANAATGAKPDPALFSQLEAFHGHVCAGSIFGARIGLAAKESLKKAGGTGKFTSRYYDLSCPVDGVQFGAETTYGNAAQSVEDRDEHRLVLTAEGNKLKIEARLTRKAEELGLKSRDLGEKAKALPSGSPELHQLEREIEEIFSWLKTAPEQEVVVVSLLSAEDRNR
;
A
#
# COMPACT_ATOMS: atom_id res chain seq x y z
N MET A 1 6.04 -60.88 52.01
CA MET A 1 5.59 -59.49 52.28
C MET A 1 6.79 -58.55 52.28
N LYS A 2 6.64 -57.40 51.61
CA LYS A 2 7.44 -56.16 51.66
C LYS A 2 8.79 -56.11 50.90
N THR A 3 8.64 -55.73 49.63
CA THR A 3 9.49 -54.80 48.86
C THR A 3 10.03 -53.62 49.69
N LYS A 4 11.27 -53.17 49.43
CA LYS A 4 11.62 -51.73 49.46
C LYS A 4 12.68 -51.38 48.42
N TYR A 5 12.33 -50.38 47.63
CA TYR A 5 13.04 -49.79 46.50
C TYR A 5 14.07 -48.72 46.93
N CYS A 6 15.09 -48.61 46.09
CA CYS A 6 15.89 -47.45 45.66
C CYS A 6 15.65 -46.05 46.28
N ARG A 7 16.76 -45.34 46.52
CA ARG A 7 16.86 -43.89 46.27
C ARG A 7 18.20 -43.59 45.57
N ILE A 8 18.10 -43.28 44.28
CA ILE A 8 19.17 -42.68 43.47
C ILE A 8 18.97 -41.17 43.56
N LEU A 9 20.05 -40.44 43.86
CA LEU A 9 20.13 -38.98 43.83
C LEU A 9 20.11 -38.48 42.37
N PRO A 10 19.36 -37.41 42.04
CA PRO A 10 19.60 -36.69 40.80
C PRO A 10 20.60 -35.56 41.03
N CYS A 11 21.77 -35.68 40.40
CA CYS A 11 22.61 -34.53 40.06
C CYS A 11 21.89 -33.74 38.96
N VAL A 12 21.45 -32.52 39.26
CA VAL A 12 20.92 -31.59 38.28
C VAL A 12 22.10 -30.83 37.67
N ALA A 13 22.52 -31.22 36.47
CA ALA A 13 23.41 -30.42 35.63
C ALA A 13 22.54 -29.56 34.71
N PHE A 14 22.46 -28.27 35.00
CA PHE A 14 21.88 -27.26 34.10
C PHE A 14 22.90 -26.96 32.99
N ALA A 15 22.72 -27.58 31.82
CA ALA A 15 23.37 -27.15 30.59
C ALA A 15 22.55 -26.00 29.99
N GLY A 16 22.98 -24.77 30.24
CA GLY A 16 22.42 -23.58 29.59
C GLY A 16 22.82 -23.55 28.13
N VAL A 17 21.90 -23.94 27.24
CA VAL A 17 22.03 -23.69 25.80
C VAL A 17 21.58 -22.25 25.56
N MET A 18 22.53 -21.33 25.46
CA MET A 18 22.30 -19.99 24.91
C MET A 18 22.04 -20.13 23.41
N SER A 19 20.77 -20.27 23.03
CA SER A 19 20.34 -20.05 21.64
C SER A 19 20.53 -18.58 21.30
N LEU A 20 21.63 -18.26 20.60
CA LEU A 20 21.69 -17.04 19.82
C LEU A 20 20.65 -17.15 18.69
N ALA A 21 19.47 -16.59 18.93
CA ALA A 21 18.57 -16.22 17.85
C ALA A 21 19.26 -15.10 17.05
N ILE A 22 19.93 -15.48 15.98
CA ILE A 22 20.36 -14.54 14.94
C ILE A 22 19.07 -14.05 14.28
N SER A 23 18.56 -12.93 14.80
CA SER A 23 17.46 -12.21 14.19
C SER A 23 17.99 -11.59 12.92
N CYS A 24 17.78 -12.27 11.78
CA CYS A 24 18.00 -11.72 10.46
C CYS A 24 16.99 -10.59 10.22
N SER A 25 17.30 -9.40 10.72
CA SER A 25 16.66 -8.17 10.28
C SER A 25 17.11 -7.91 8.84
N ASN A 26 16.42 -8.50 7.87
CA ASN A 26 16.49 -8.08 6.48
C ASN A 26 15.79 -6.72 6.35
N ALA A 27 16.44 -5.67 6.84
CA ALA A 27 16.16 -4.31 6.43
C ALA A 27 16.77 -4.11 5.04
N ASN A 28 16.22 -4.80 4.03
CA ASN A 28 16.32 -4.32 2.67
C ASN A 28 15.45 -3.08 2.61
N ALA A 29 16.06 -1.92 2.85
CA ALA A 29 15.49 -0.65 2.42
C ALA A 29 15.28 -0.74 0.92
N ALA A 30 14.08 -1.15 0.53
CA ALA A 30 13.67 -1.18 -0.85
C ALA A 30 13.66 0.26 -1.33
N THR A 31 14.66 0.64 -2.12
CA THR A 31 14.56 1.80 -3.00
C THR A 31 13.50 1.45 -4.05
N GLY A 32 12.23 1.63 -3.70
CA GLY A 32 11.12 1.53 -4.66
C GLY A 32 11.36 2.51 -5.80
N ALA A 33 11.05 2.12 -7.03
CA ALA A 33 11.25 3.00 -8.17
C ALA A 33 10.36 4.24 -7.99
N LYS A 34 10.94 5.43 -8.20
CA LYS A 34 10.15 6.66 -8.22
C LYS A 34 9.14 6.57 -9.37
N PRO A 35 7.85 6.94 -9.17
CA PRO A 35 6.90 6.93 -10.26
C PRO A 35 7.38 7.78 -11.44
N ASP A 36 7.18 7.28 -12.66
CA ASP A 36 7.42 8.05 -13.88
C ASP A 36 6.52 9.31 -13.88
N PRO A 37 7.06 10.53 -14.05
CA PRO A 37 6.23 11.73 -14.19
C PRO A 37 5.11 11.61 -15.24
N ALA A 38 5.32 10.84 -16.32
CA ALA A 38 4.32 10.61 -17.35
C ALA A 38 3.08 9.85 -16.83
N LEU A 39 3.22 9.07 -15.74
CA LEU A 39 2.12 8.35 -15.13
C LEU A 39 1.01 9.32 -14.68
N PHE A 40 1.38 10.39 -14.00
CA PHE A 40 0.41 11.30 -13.40
C PHE A 40 -0.23 12.24 -14.42
N SER A 41 0.48 12.64 -15.48
CA SER A 41 -0.11 13.44 -16.55
C SER A 41 -1.09 12.62 -17.40
N GLN A 42 -0.80 11.34 -17.65
CA GLN A 42 -1.75 10.44 -18.32
C GLN A 42 -2.97 10.16 -17.44
N LEU A 43 -2.76 9.95 -16.14
CA LEU A 43 -3.84 9.77 -15.19
C LEU A 43 -4.73 11.01 -15.12
N GLU A 44 -4.16 12.22 -15.07
CA GLU A 44 -4.92 13.46 -15.10
C GLU A 44 -5.77 13.58 -16.37
N ALA A 45 -5.19 13.29 -17.54
CA ALA A 45 -5.91 13.31 -18.81
C ALA A 45 -7.07 12.30 -18.86
N PHE A 46 -6.90 11.13 -18.22
CA PHE A 46 -7.92 10.09 -18.15
C PHE A 46 -9.01 10.40 -17.11
N HIS A 47 -8.60 10.80 -15.90
CA HIS A 47 -9.48 11.07 -14.77
C HIS A 47 -10.22 12.42 -14.90
N GLY A 48 -9.68 13.34 -15.68
CA GLY A 48 -10.24 14.66 -15.96
C GLY A 48 -9.84 15.75 -14.96
N HIS A 49 -9.13 15.41 -13.87
CA HIS A 49 -8.55 16.37 -12.93
C HIS A 49 -7.47 15.71 -12.05
N VAL A 50 -6.71 16.54 -11.32
CA VAL A 50 -5.80 16.07 -10.28
C VAL A 50 -6.51 16.06 -8.93
N CYS A 51 -6.50 14.92 -8.23
CA CYS A 51 -6.93 14.82 -6.85
C CYS A 51 -6.06 13.83 -6.07
N ALA A 52 -6.06 13.93 -4.74
CA ALA A 52 -5.31 12.99 -3.90
C ALA A 52 -5.75 11.54 -4.14
N GLY A 53 -7.05 11.30 -4.33
CA GLY A 53 -7.60 9.96 -4.56
C GLY A 53 -7.01 9.28 -5.79
N SER A 54 -7.00 9.93 -6.96
CA SER A 54 -6.41 9.34 -8.16
C SER A 54 -4.91 9.09 -7.99
N ILE A 55 -4.18 10.02 -7.36
CA ILE A 55 -2.75 9.84 -7.03
C ILE A 55 -2.54 8.63 -6.11
N PHE A 56 -3.35 8.46 -5.06
CA PHE A 56 -3.30 7.30 -4.16
C PHE A 56 -3.43 6.00 -4.92
N GLY A 57 -4.42 5.89 -5.80
CA GLY A 57 -4.62 4.70 -6.61
C GLY A 57 -3.39 4.32 -7.42
N ALA A 58 -2.77 5.31 -8.08
CA ALA A 58 -1.58 5.08 -8.89
C ALA A 58 -0.38 4.65 -8.05
N ARG A 59 -0.20 5.28 -6.88
CA ARG A 59 0.89 4.94 -5.93
C ARG A 59 0.72 3.54 -5.38
N ILE A 60 -0.47 3.18 -4.91
CA ILE A 60 -0.80 1.85 -4.37
C ILE A 60 -0.64 0.78 -5.46
N GLY A 61 -1.19 1.04 -6.66
CA GLY A 61 -1.12 0.12 -7.79
C GLY A 61 0.31 -0.17 -8.24
N LEU A 62 1.14 0.88 -8.37
CA LEU A 62 2.53 0.73 -8.75
C LEU A 62 3.33 -0.06 -7.70
N ALA A 63 3.22 0.32 -6.43
CA ALA A 63 3.93 -0.34 -5.33
C ALA A 63 3.54 -1.83 -5.22
N ALA A 64 2.25 -2.15 -5.37
CA ALA A 64 1.78 -3.53 -5.36
C ALA A 64 2.33 -4.34 -6.54
N LYS A 65 2.33 -3.76 -7.75
CA LYS A 65 2.85 -4.38 -8.97
C LYS A 65 4.35 -4.67 -8.86
N GLU A 66 5.14 -3.69 -8.43
CA GLU A 66 6.59 -3.87 -8.25
C GLU A 66 6.91 -4.91 -7.18
N SER A 67 6.22 -4.83 -6.04
CA SER A 67 6.37 -5.80 -4.95
C SER A 67 6.01 -7.23 -5.37
N LEU A 68 4.93 -7.39 -6.14
CA LEU A 68 4.49 -8.70 -6.62
C LEU A 68 5.48 -9.29 -7.63
N LYS A 69 6.01 -8.46 -8.56
CA LYS A 69 7.08 -8.87 -9.49
C LYS A 69 8.34 -9.28 -8.72
N LYS A 70 8.76 -8.50 -7.73
CA LYS A 70 9.93 -8.79 -6.89
C LYS A 70 9.78 -10.07 -6.07
N ALA A 71 8.56 -10.38 -5.62
CA ALA A 71 8.23 -11.63 -4.94
C ALA A 71 8.17 -12.84 -5.89
N GLY A 72 8.38 -12.65 -7.20
CA GLY A 72 8.34 -13.72 -8.20
C GLY A 72 6.93 -14.03 -8.71
N GLY A 73 5.98 -13.09 -8.64
CA GLY A 73 4.65 -13.24 -9.23
C GLY A 73 4.72 -13.52 -10.73
N THR A 74 3.98 -14.52 -11.21
CA THR A 74 3.99 -14.96 -12.62
C THR A 74 2.62 -14.84 -13.28
N GLY A 75 2.61 -14.75 -14.62
CA GLY A 75 1.39 -14.63 -15.42
C GLY A 75 0.80 -13.21 -15.40
N LYS A 76 -0.49 -13.11 -15.73
CA LYS A 76 -1.24 -11.86 -15.65
C LYS A 76 -1.52 -11.50 -14.20
N PHE A 77 -1.70 -10.22 -13.93
CA PHE A 77 -2.11 -9.72 -12.62
C PHE A 77 -3.57 -9.36 -12.63
N THR A 78 -4.26 -9.65 -11.53
CA THR A 78 -5.62 -9.17 -11.26
C THR A 78 -5.64 -8.40 -9.97
N SER A 79 -6.50 -7.38 -9.89
CA SER A 79 -6.65 -6.51 -8.75
C SER A 79 -8.05 -6.55 -8.16
N ARG A 80 -8.08 -6.35 -6.85
CA ARG A 80 -9.28 -6.03 -6.10
C ARG A 80 -9.02 -4.80 -5.26
N TYR A 81 -9.79 -3.74 -5.49
CA TYR A 81 -9.72 -2.50 -4.73
C TYR A 81 -10.98 -2.35 -3.86
N TYR A 82 -10.84 -1.80 -2.66
CA TYR A 82 -11.90 -1.83 -1.63
C TYR A 82 -12.58 -0.48 -1.36
N ASP A 83 -12.50 0.44 -2.32
CA ASP A 83 -13.18 1.75 -2.27
C ASP A 83 -13.63 2.14 -3.70
N LEU A 84 -14.91 2.46 -3.86
CA LEU A 84 -15.48 2.91 -5.13
C LEU A 84 -15.38 4.44 -5.26
N SER A 85 -14.16 4.94 -5.42
CA SER A 85 -13.90 6.36 -5.60
C SER A 85 -12.74 6.64 -6.57
N CYS A 86 -12.23 7.87 -6.63
CA CYS A 86 -11.15 8.31 -7.53
C CYS A 86 -9.90 7.40 -7.61
N PRO A 87 -9.46 6.70 -6.55
CA PRO A 87 -8.31 5.80 -6.63
C PRO A 87 -8.48 4.64 -7.61
N VAL A 88 -9.71 4.26 -7.97
CA VAL A 88 -9.96 3.18 -8.94
C VAL A 88 -9.22 3.44 -10.25
N ASP A 89 -9.29 4.68 -10.76
CA ASP A 89 -8.60 5.08 -11.99
C ASP A 89 -7.08 5.07 -11.82
N GLY A 90 -6.59 5.55 -10.68
CA GLY A 90 -5.18 5.46 -10.35
C GLY A 90 -4.67 4.03 -10.35
N VAL A 91 -5.42 3.09 -9.76
CA VAL A 91 -5.05 1.66 -9.73
C VAL A 91 -4.95 1.10 -11.15
N GLN A 92 -5.81 1.53 -12.09
CA GLN A 92 -5.72 1.11 -13.49
C GLN A 92 -4.37 1.43 -14.12
N PHE A 93 -3.86 2.64 -13.88
CA PHE A 93 -2.55 3.07 -14.38
C PHE A 93 -1.39 2.43 -13.61
N GLY A 94 -1.45 2.42 -12.27
CA GLY A 94 -0.38 1.92 -11.44
C GLY A 94 -0.17 0.41 -11.57
N ALA A 95 -1.25 -0.36 -11.46
CA ALA A 95 -1.21 -1.82 -11.47
C ALA A 95 -1.34 -2.44 -12.88
N GLU A 96 -1.70 -1.66 -13.90
CA GLU A 96 -1.99 -2.13 -15.27
C GLU A 96 -3.15 -3.14 -15.34
N THR A 97 -4.04 -3.08 -14.36
CA THR A 97 -5.26 -3.89 -14.28
C THR A 97 -6.47 -3.00 -14.52
N THR A 98 -7.24 -3.24 -15.57
CA THR A 98 -8.33 -2.34 -15.97
C THR A 98 -9.67 -3.06 -16.00
N TYR A 99 -10.76 -2.30 -16.05
CA TYR A 99 -12.07 -2.88 -16.38
C TYR A 99 -12.08 -3.45 -17.81
N GLY A 100 -11.43 -2.77 -18.75
CA GLY A 100 -11.40 -3.15 -20.16
C GLY A 100 -10.67 -4.48 -20.44
N ASN A 101 -9.69 -4.85 -19.61
CA ASN A 101 -9.03 -6.16 -19.71
C ASN A 101 -9.57 -7.20 -18.72
N ALA A 102 -10.69 -6.89 -18.04
CA ALA A 102 -11.33 -7.70 -17.02
C ALA A 102 -10.40 -8.14 -15.87
N ALA A 103 -9.34 -7.36 -15.60
CA ALA A 103 -8.37 -7.68 -14.55
C ALA A 103 -8.57 -6.87 -13.26
N GLN A 104 -9.50 -5.90 -13.24
CA GLN A 104 -9.83 -5.14 -12.03
C GLN A 104 -11.24 -5.46 -11.54
N SER A 105 -11.34 -5.67 -10.23
CA SER A 105 -12.60 -5.71 -9.48
C SER A 105 -12.59 -4.65 -8.38
N VAL A 106 -13.75 -4.11 -8.06
CA VAL A 106 -13.91 -3.11 -6.99
C VAL A 106 -15.03 -3.56 -6.06
N GLU A 107 -14.77 -3.49 -4.77
CA GLU A 107 -15.74 -3.70 -3.70
C GLU A 107 -15.86 -2.40 -2.91
N ASP A 108 -17.08 -1.89 -2.72
CA ASP A 108 -17.28 -0.65 -1.96
C ASP A 108 -17.30 -0.96 -0.46
N ARG A 109 -16.13 -0.86 0.19
CA ARG A 109 -15.95 -1.09 1.65
C ARG A 109 -15.36 0.11 2.39
N ASP A 110 -15.22 1.25 1.72
CA ASP A 110 -14.61 2.47 2.27
C ASP A 110 -13.17 2.21 2.81
N GLU A 111 -12.40 1.36 2.11
CA GLU A 111 -11.02 1.01 2.48
C GLU A 111 -10.06 1.34 1.33
N HIS A 112 -9.05 2.19 1.58
CA HIS A 112 -7.93 2.43 0.66
C HIS A 112 -6.93 1.25 0.64
N ARG A 113 -7.44 0.09 0.22
CA ARG A 113 -6.75 -1.20 0.20
C ARG A 113 -6.80 -1.79 -1.20
N LEU A 114 -5.66 -2.24 -1.70
CA LEU A 114 -5.52 -3.00 -2.93
C LEU A 114 -5.01 -4.40 -2.59
N VAL A 115 -5.61 -5.42 -3.19
CA VAL A 115 -5.03 -6.75 -3.28
C VAL A 115 -4.72 -7.04 -4.75
N LEU A 116 -3.44 -7.24 -5.06
CA LEU A 116 -2.96 -7.63 -6.37
C LEU A 116 -2.55 -9.11 -6.36
N THR A 117 -3.06 -9.90 -7.30
CA THR A 117 -2.85 -11.35 -7.37
C THR A 117 -2.17 -11.71 -8.68
N ALA A 118 -1.12 -12.54 -8.61
CA ALA A 118 -0.50 -13.16 -9.77
C ALA A 118 -1.27 -14.43 -10.16
N GLU A 119 -1.79 -14.51 -11.38
CA GLU A 119 -2.62 -15.64 -11.79
C GLU A 119 -1.83 -16.95 -11.92
N GLY A 120 -0.55 -16.88 -12.29
CA GLY A 120 0.28 -18.05 -12.58
C GLY A 120 0.68 -18.85 -11.35
N ASN A 121 0.97 -18.18 -10.23
CA ASN A 121 1.42 -18.82 -8.98
C ASN A 121 0.62 -18.41 -7.74
N LYS A 122 -0.45 -17.63 -7.91
CA LYS A 122 -1.39 -17.21 -6.86
C LYS A 122 -0.77 -16.40 -5.71
N LEU A 123 0.44 -15.88 -5.90
CA LEU A 123 1.03 -14.91 -4.97
C LEU A 123 0.16 -13.66 -4.91
N LYS A 124 0.08 -13.08 -3.72
CA LYS A 124 -0.77 -11.91 -3.44
C LYS A 124 0.01 -10.85 -2.68
N ILE A 125 -0.08 -9.62 -3.15
CA ILE A 125 0.37 -8.45 -2.41
C ILE A 125 -0.85 -7.66 -1.97
N GLU A 126 -0.88 -7.28 -0.71
CA GLU A 126 -1.74 -6.23 -0.20
C GLU A 126 -0.95 -4.92 -0.16
N ALA A 127 -1.58 -3.84 -0.58
CA ALA A 127 -1.04 -2.49 -0.49
C ALA A 127 -2.09 -1.55 0.12
N ARG A 128 -1.66 -0.72 1.07
CA ARG A 128 -2.48 0.28 1.77
C ARG A 128 -1.73 1.60 1.83
N LEU A 129 -2.46 2.69 1.99
CA LEU A 129 -1.83 3.98 2.29
C LEU A 129 -1.18 3.97 3.66
N THR A 130 -0.13 4.77 3.82
CA THR A 130 0.33 5.16 5.15
C THR A 130 -0.66 6.16 5.76
N ARG A 131 -0.73 6.18 7.08
CA ARG A 131 -1.51 7.20 7.82
C ARG A 131 -1.15 8.63 7.40
N LYS A 132 0.13 8.92 7.16
CA LYS A 132 0.61 10.23 6.70
C LYS A 132 -0.01 10.60 5.34
N ALA A 133 -0.04 9.65 4.40
CA ALA A 133 -0.64 9.90 3.10
C ALA A 133 -2.15 10.14 3.22
N GLU A 134 -2.86 9.33 4.02
CA GLU A 134 -4.30 9.51 4.28
C GLU A 134 -4.62 10.88 4.88
N GLU A 135 -3.88 11.30 5.92
CA GLU A 135 -4.05 12.60 6.56
C GLU A 135 -3.84 13.75 5.58
N LEU A 136 -2.83 13.65 4.69
CA LEU A 136 -2.60 14.65 3.65
C LEU A 136 -3.70 14.66 2.58
N GLY A 137 -4.23 13.49 2.20
CA GLY A 137 -5.38 13.41 1.29
C GLY A 137 -6.62 14.08 1.86
N LEU A 138 -6.96 13.76 3.11
CA LEU A 138 -8.07 14.40 3.83
C LEU A 138 -7.87 15.92 3.92
N LYS A 139 -6.67 16.35 4.30
CA LYS A 139 -6.32 17.77 4.34
C LYS A 139 -6.54 18.45 2.99
N SER A 140 -6.08 17.84 1.89
CA SER A 140 -6.28 18.41 0.55
C SER A 140 -7.75 18.55 0.18
N ARG A 141 -8.59 17.57 0.58
CA ARG A 141 -10.04 17.61 0.38
C ARG A 141 -10.65 18.78 1.15
N ASP A 142 -10.32 18.91 2.43
CA ASP A 142 -10.85 19.97 3.29
C ASP A 142 -10.43 21.37 2.84
N LEU A 143 -9.18 21.52 2.37
CA LEU A 143 -8.70 22.75 1.75
C LEU A 143 -9.46 23.04 0.46
N GLY A 144 -9.73 22.03 -0.37
CA GLY A 144 -10.51 22.16 -1.60
C GLY A 144 -11.94 22.63 -1.34
N GLU A 145 -12.60 22.09 -0.32
CA GLU A 145 -13.94 22.54 0.08
C GLU A 145 -13.94 23.99 0.60
N LYS A 146 -12.92 24.40 1.36
CA LYS A 146 -12.75 25.79 1.78
C LYS A 146 -12.50 26.71 0.59
N ALA A 147 -11.67 26.30 -0.36
CA ALA A 147 -11.35 27.06 -1.57
C ALA A 147 -12.59 27.36 -2.41
N LYS A 148 -13.49 26.38 -2.59
CA LYS A 148 -14.76 26.55 -3.31
C LYS A 148 -15.68 27.63 -2.74
N ALA A 149 -15.57 27.92 -1.44
CA ALA A 149 -16.38 28.92 -0.76
C ALA A 149 -15.82 30.36 -0.88
N LEU A 150 -14.60 30.52 -1.39
CA LEU A 150 -13.94 31.82 -1.49
C LEU A 150 -14.19 32.50 -2.85
N PRO A 151 -14.18 33.85 -2.89
CA PRO A 151 -14.22 34.58 -4.15
C PRO A 151 -13.01 34.26 -5.03
N SER A 152 -13.26 34.12 -6.34
CA SER A 152 -12.21 33.91 -7.34
C SER A 152 -11.17 35.03 -7.28
N GLY A 153 -9.89 34.65 -7.32
CA GLY A 153 -8.75 35.58 -7.30
C GLY A 153 -8.42 36.18 -5.92
N SER A 154 -9.12 35.77 -4.85
CA SER A 154 -8.77 36.21 -3.49
C SER A 154 -7.37 35.69 -3.07
N PRO A 155 -6.58 36.47 -2.30
CA PRO A 155 -5.29 36.02 -1.79
C PRO A 155 -5.39 34.72 -0.98
N GLU A 156 -6.47 34.55 -0.23
CA GLU A 156 -6.77 33.37 0.57
C GLU A 156 -6.99 32.14 -0.32
N LEU A 157 -7.74 32.28 -1.43
CA LEU A 157 -7.93 31.20 -2.39
C LEU A 157 -6.58 30.74 -2.96
N HIS A 158 -5.75 31.66 -3.44
CA HIS A 158 -4.43 31.31 -3.97
C HIS A 158 -3.53 30.65 -2.92
N GLN A 159 -3.69 30.99 -1.63
CA GLN A 159 -2.95 30.32 -0.56
C GLN A 159 -3.39 28.86 -0.38
N LEU A 160 -4.70 28.61 -0.36
CA LEU A 160 -5.23 27.26 -0.26
C LEU A 160 -4.84 26.41 -1.48
N GLU A 161 -4.91 26.96 -2.68
CA GLU A 161 -4.52 26.29 -3.92
C GLU A 161 -3.04 25.90 -3.93
N ARG A 162 -2.15 26.79 -3.45
CA ARG A 162 -0.72 26.45 -3.30
C ARG A 162 -0.50 25.31 -2.31
N GLU A 163 -1.20 25.33 -1.18
CA GLU A 163 -1.07 24.27 -0.18
C GLU A 163 -1.57 22.92 -0.70
N ILE A 164 -2.66 22.92 -1.47
CA ILE A 164 -3.16 21.71 -2.16
C ILE A 164 -2.12 21.20 -3.17
N GLU A 165 -1.52 22.08 -3.97
CA GLU A 165 -0.51 21.69 -4.95
C GLU A 165 0.77 21.15 -4.28
N GLU A 166 1.18 21.72 -3.14
CA GLU A 166 2.30 21.20 -2.34
C GLU A 166 2.00 19.78 -1.84
N ILE A 167 0.77 19.51 -1.38
CA ILE A 167 0.33 18.16 -0.99
C ILE A 167 0.39 17.22 -2.19
N PHE A 168 -0.16 17.62 -3.35
CA PHE A 168 -0.15 16.78 -4.55
C PHE A 168 1.27 16.50 -5.05
N SER A 169 2.14 17.50 -5.02
CA SER A 169 3.56 17.37 -5.36
C SER A 169 4.25 16.35 -4.44
N TRP A 170 4.00 16.44 -3.12
CA TRP A 170 4.52 15.46 -2.17
C TRP A 170 3.99 14.06 -2.45
N LEU A 171 2.68 13.89 -2.64
CA LEU A 171 2.07 12.59 -2.94
C LEU A 171 2.59 11.96 -4.24
N LYS A 172 2.92 12.77 -5.25
CA LYS A 172 3.50 12.31 -6.51
C LYS A 172 4.97 11.91 -6.37
N THR A 173 5.74 12.56 -5.49
CA THR A 173 7.21 12.48 -5.50
C THR A 173 7.86 11.86 -4.26
N ALA A 174 7.14 11.77 -3.15
CA ALA A 174 7.65 11.21 -1.90
C ALA A 174 8.12 9.75 -2.08
N PRO A 175 9.09 9.27 -1.27
CA PRO A 175 9.50 7.87 -1.27
C PRO A 175 8.31 6.91 -1.13
N GLU A 176 8.38 5.74 -1.76
CA GLU A 176 7.29 4.75 -1.73
C GLU A 176 6.83 4.43 -0.31
N GLN A 177 7.78 4.12 0.57
CA GLN A 177 7.53 3.75 1.97
C GLN A 177 6.91 4.87 2.82
N GLU A 178 6.95 6.12 2.36
CA GLU A 178 6.25 7.22 3.04
C GLU A 178 4.77 7.30 2.63
N VAL A 179 4.39 6.68 1.51
CA VAL A 179 3.03 6.77 0.94
C VAL A 179 2.27 5.46 1.04
N VAL A 180 2.95 4.32 0.86
CA VAL A 180 2.33 2.99 0.75
C VAL A 180 3.01 1.99 1.68
N VAL A 181 2.21 1.19 2.36
CA VAL A 181 2.63 -0.03 3.06
C VAL A 181 2.24 -1.23 2.22
N VAL A 182 3.22 -2.08 1.90
CA VAL A 182 3.03 -3.31 1.13
C VAL A 182 3.26 -4.55 2.01
N SER A 183 2.49 -5.60 1.79
CA SER A 183 2.58 -6.85 2.55
C SER A 183 2.29 -8.05 1.64
N LEU A 184 3.10 -9.11 1.75
CA LEU A 184 2.81 -10.38 1.11
C LEU A 184 1.70 -11.08 1.91
N LEU A 185 0.59 -11.41 1.26
CA LEU A 185 -0.48 -12.16 1.91
C LEU A 185 -0.13 -13.64 1.89
N SER A 186 -0.18 -14.27 3.06
CA SER A 186 0.05 -15.69 3.20
C SER A 186 -1.16 -16.48 2.69
N ALA A 187 -1.00 -17.78 2.45
CA ALA A 187 -2.11 -18.65 2.06
C ALA A 187 -3.19 -18.78 3.17
N GLU A 188 -2.95 -18.30 4.39
CA GLU A 188 -3.88 -18.37 5.51
C GLU A 188 -4.86 -17.18 5.55
N ASP A 189 -4.54 -16.07 4.88
CA ASP A 189 -5.34 -14.84 4.85
C ASP A 189 -6.53 -14.90 3.87
N ARG A 190 -6.95 -16.10 3.45
CA ARG A 190 -7.98 -16.31 2.41
C ARG A 190 -9.41 -15.95 2.83
N ASN A 191 -9.67 -15.72 4.12
CA ASN A 191 -11.02 -15.59 4.69
C ASN A 191 -11.23 -14.35 5.60
N ARG A 192 -10.39 -13.31 5.52
CA ARG A 192 -10.58 -12.06 6.30
C ARG A 192 -10.85 -10.86 5.41
#